data_AF-A0A939XF86-F1
#
_entry.id   AF-A0A939XF86-F1
#
_cell.length_a   1.000
_cell.length_b   1.000
_cell.length_c   1.000
_cell.angle_alpha   90.00
_cell.angle_beta   90.00
_cell.angle_gamma   90.00
#
_symmetry.space_group_name_H-M   'P 1'
#
loop_
_entity.id
_entity.type
_entity.pdbx_description
1 polymer ?
#
loop_
_entity_poly.entity_id
_entity_poly.type
_entity_poly.pdbx_seq_one_letter_code
_entity_poly.pdbx_strand_id
1 'polypeptide(L)'
;ETLVLGVTWPREELYERIRVRLDRRLTENMIGEVEGLRAAGVSDDFLYRLGLEYRYILLYLQGKFASYEAFYEELFKEIRHLAKEQMTWFRKRTDIVWIDMKDDPLGRALEKIDAFLKGES
;
A
#
# COMPACT_ATOMS: atom_id res chain seq x y z
N GLU A 1 -16.43 15.20 18.05
CA GLU A 1 -15.42 14.15 18.28
C GLU A 1 -15.20 13.36 16.99
N THR A 2 -14.15 12.53 16.92
CA THR A 2 -13.86 11.70 15.74
C THR A 2 -13.35 10.35 16.20
N LEU A 3 -13.92 9.28 15.66
CA LEU A 3 -13.40 7.92 15.81
C LEU A 3 -12.39 7.63 14.70
N VAL A 4 -11.16 7.28 15.07
CA VAL A 4 -10.12 6.88 14.12
C VAL A 4 -9.85 5.40 14.28
N LEU A 5 -10.16 4.62 13.25
CA LEU A 5 -9.90 3.19 13.20
C LEU A 5 -8.63 2.90 12.39
N GLY A 6 -7.72 2.12 12.96
CA GLY A 6 -6.53 1.62 12.27
C GLY A 6 -6.59 0.11 12.14
N VAL A 7 -6.14 -0.44 11.01
CA VAL A 7 -6.09 -1.89 10.80
C VAL A 7 -4.65 -2.40 10.92
N THR A 8 -4.47 -3.57 11.53
CA THR A 8 -3.16 -4.22 11.65
C THR A 8 -3.22 -5.67 11.23
N TRP A 9 -2.09 -6.14 10.71
CA TRP A 9 -1.80 -7.55 10.48
C TRP A 9 -0.50 -7.92 11.19
N PRO A 10 -0.30 -9.19 11.57
CA PRO A 10 1.02 -9.71 11.88
C PRO A 10 2.01 -9.41 10.74
N ARG A 11 3.27 -9.14 11.09
CA ARG A 11 4.28 -8.66 10.13
C ARG A 11 4.46 -9.60 8.93
N GLU A 12 4.49 -10.90 9.18
CA GLU A 12 4.69 -11.91 8.15
C GLU A 12 3.50 -11.95 7.18
N GLU A 13 2.28 -11.93 7.69
CA GLU A 13 1.05 -11.88 6.90
C GLU A 13 0.95 -10.58 6.09
N LEU A 14 1.33 -9.44 6.67
CA LEU A 14 1.38 -8.17 5.95
C LEU A 14 2.32 -8.26 4.73
N TYR A 15 3.50 -8.86 4.90
CA TYR A 15 4.47 -8.99 3.81
C TYR A 15 3.99 -9.95 2.73
N GLU A 16 3.33 -11.04 3.10
CA GLU A 16 2.71 -11.94 2.13
C GLU A 16 1.59 -11.26 1.36
N ARG A 17 0.72 -10.50 2.03
CA ARG A 17 -0.32 -9.72 1.37
C ARG A 17 0.24 -8.66 0.42
N ILE A 18 1.35 -8.01 0.80
CA ILE A 18 2.05 -7.06 -0.08
C ILE A 18 2.57 -7.78 -1.34
N ARG A 19 3.18 -8.96 -1.17
CA ARG A 19 3.69 -9.78 -2.27
C ARG A 19 2.57 -10.14 -3.24
N VAL A 20 1.51 -10.79 -2.74
CA VAL A 20 0.35 -11.19 -3.54
C VAL A 20 -0.28 -9.99 -4.26
N ARG A 21 -0.39 -8.83 -3.59
CA ARG A 21 -0.90 -7.61 -4.23
C ARG A 21 0.01 -7.12 -5.35
N LEU A 22 1.32 -7.10 -5.13
CA LEU A 22 2.30 -6.66 -6.12
C LEU A 22 2.29 -7.60 -7.33
N ASP A 23 2.34 -8.92 -7.10
CA ASP A 23 2.24 -9.93 -8.15
C ASP A 23 1.00 -9.72 -8.99
N ARG A 24 -0.16 -9.61 -8.34
CA ARG A 24 -1.43 -9.36 -9.03
C ARG A 24 -1.36 -8.12 -9.89
N ARG A 25 -0.91 -6.98 -9.36
CA ARG A 25 -0.81 -5.71 -10.10
C ARG A 25 0.09 -5.82 -11.33
N LEU A 26 1.24 -6.48 -11.20
CA LEU A 26 2.16 -6.66 -12.33
C LEU A 26 1.61 -7.64 -13.38
N THR A 27 0.91 -8.70 -12.95
CA THR A 27 0.23 -9.63 -13.86
C THR A 27 -1.01 -9.03 -14.55
N GLU A 28 -1.70 -8.09 -13.90
CA GLU A 28 -2.87 -7.35 -14.44
C GLU A 28 -2.45 -6.20 -15.38
N ASN A 29 -1.33 -6.35 -16.10
CA ASN A 29 -0.85 -5.42 -17.13
C ASN A 29 -0.55 -3.99 -16.66
N MET A 30 -0.16 -3.78 -15.40
CA MET A 30 0.22 -2.44 -14.94
C MET A 30 1.44 -1.88 -15.69
N ILE A 31 2.35 -2.74 -16.16
CA ILE A 31 3.47 -2.30 -17.01
C ILE A 31 2.96 -1.72 -18.33
N GLY A 32 2.05 -2.44 -18.99
CA GLY A 32 1.45 -1.98 -20.24
C GLY A 32 0.60 -0.71 -20.07
N GLU A 33 -0.02 -0.51 -18.90
CA GLU A 33 -0.68 0.75 -18.55
C GLU A 33 0.30 1.93 -18.58
N VAL A 34 1.47 1.79 -17.95
CA VAL A 34 2.51 2.84 -17.93
C VAL A 34 3.09 3.07 -19.32
N GLU A 35 3.35 2.01 -20.08
CA GLU A 35 3.79 2.11 -21.48
C GLU A 35 2.76 2.86 -22.35
N GLY A 36 1.48 2.52 -22.20
CA GLY A 36 0.37 3.14 -22.94
C GLY A 36 0.22 4.63 -22.62
N LEU A 37 0.28 5.01 -21.34
CA LEU A 37 0.24 6.41 -20.92
C LEU A 37 1.41 7.21 -21.50
N ARG A 38 2.61 6.63 -21.47
CA ARG A 38 3.81 7.27 -22.01
C ARG A 38 3.73 7.43 -23.53
N ALA A 39 3.23 6.41 -24.24
CA ALA A 39 2.98 6.47 -25.67
C ALA A 39 1.91 7.51 -26.05
N ALA A 40 0.93 7.75 -25.17
CA ALA A 40 -0.08 8.80 -25.32
C ALA A 40 0.44 10.23 -25.00
N GLY A 41 1.73 10.38 -24.68
CA GLY A 41 2.36 11.68 -24.43
C GLY A 41 2.31 12.16 -22.98
N VAL A 42 1.92 11.29 -22.03
CA VAL A 42 2.03 11.61 -20.60
C VAL A 42 3.51 11.70 -20.22
N SER A 43 3.91 12.83 -19.62
CA SER A 43 5.31 13.07 -19.27
C SER A 43 5.84 12.09 -18.22
N ASP A 44 7.12 11.71 -18.34
CA ASP A 44 7.83 10.89 -17.37
C ASP A 44 7.77 11.49 -15.95
N ASP A 45 7.86 12.81 -15.80
CA ASP A 45 7.78 13.52 -14.51
C ASP A 45 6.38 13.39 -13.86
N PHE A 46 5.32 13.38 -14.66
CA PHE A 46 3.97 13.11 -14.15
C PHE A 46 3.86 11.66 -13.66
N LEU A 47 4.25 10.68 -14.48
CA LEU A 47 4.23 9.26 -14.13
C LEU A 47 5.06 8.96 -12.88
N TYR A 48 6.23 9.59 -12.74
CA TYR A 48 7.12 9.46 -11.58
C TYR A 48 6.46 9.91 -10.26
N ARG A 49 5.51 10.85 -10.32
CA ARG A 49 4.81 11.42 -9.16
C ARG A 49 3.49 10.72 -8.82
N LEU A 50 2.94 9.90 -9.72
CA LEU A 50 1.65 9.21 -9.50
C LEU A 50 1.67 8.22 -8.34
N GLY A 51 2.83 7.61 -8.06
CA GLY A 51 2.97 6.67 -6.97
C GLY A 51 4.19 5.79 -7.11
N LEU A 52 4.46 5.00 -6.08
CA LEU A 52 5.64 4.14 -6.01
C LEU A 52 5.69 3.11 -7.15
N GLU A 53 4.57 2.44 -7.43
CA GLU A 53 4.50 1.44 -8.50
C GLU A 53 4.74 2.07 -9.88
N TYR A 54 4.06 3.17 -10.24
CA TYR A 54 4.28 3.90 -11.50
C TYR A 54 5.72 4.38 -11.65
N ARG A 55 6.28 4.93 -10.57
CA ARG A 55 7.68 5.39 -10.54
C ARG A 55 8.66 4.27 -10.87
N TYR A 56 8.53 3.12 -10.21
CA TYR A 56 9.45 2.01 -10.38
C TYR A 56 9.28 1.35 -11.75
N ILE A 57 8.04 1.23 -12.24
CA ILE A 57 7.77 0.74 -13.59
C ILE A 57 8.37 1.69 -14.63
N LEU A 58 8.21 3.00 -14.48
CA LEU A 58 8.83 3.98 -15.37
C LEU A 58 10.36 3.82 -15.42
N LEU A 59 11.01 3.69 -14.25
CA LEU A 59 12.46 3.47 -14.16
C LEU A 59 12.88 2.15 -14.82
N TYR A 60 12.07 1.09 -14.68
CA TYR A 60 12.25 -0.17 -15.38
C TYR A 60 12.16 -0.01 -16.91
N LEU A 61 11.13 0.68 -17.41
CA LEU A 61 10.95 0.98 -18.84
C LEU A 61 12.05 1.90 -19.41
N GLN A 62 12.75 2.66 -18.57
CA GLN A 62 13.92 3.46 -18.93
C GLN A 62 15.24 2.68 -18.86
N GLY A 63 15.20 1.37 -18.56
CA GLY A 63 16.39 0.52 -18.47
C GLY A 63 17.26 0.81 -17.24
N LYS A 64 16.68 1.33 -16.15
CA LYS A 64 17.43 1.64 -14.91
C LYS A 64 17.65 0.42 -14.00
N PHE A 65 17.05 -0.73 -14.33
CA PHE A 65 17.25 -1.99 -13.62
C PHE A 65 17.92 -3.01 -14.55
N ALA A 66 18.76 -3.86 -13.97
CA ALA A 66 19.50 -4.89 -14.70
C ALA A 66 18.60 -6.01 -15.23
N SER A 67 17.48 -6.29 -14.55
CA SER A 67 16.49 -7.29 -14.95
C SER A 67 15.11 -6.97 -14.36
N TYR A 68 14.10 -7.73 -14.78
CA TYR A 68 12.76 -7.66 -14.19
C TYR A 68 12.78 -8.06 -12.70
N GLU A 69 13.54 -9.10 -12.34
CA GLU A 69 13.67 -9.58 -10.97
C GLU A 69 14.31 -8.50 -10.07
N ALA A 70 15.32 -7.78 -10.56
CA ALA A 70 15.93 -6.68 -9.82
C ALA A 70 14.94 -5.52 -9.58
N PHE A 71 14.13 -5.18 -10.59
CA PHE A 71 13.03 -4.22 -10.46
C PHE A 71 12.00 -4.68 -9.42
N TYR A 72 11.57 -5.94 -9.51
CA TYR A 72 10.56 -6.53 -8.65
C TYR A 72 10.99 -6.51 -7.18
N GLU A 73 12.21 -7.00 -6.90
CA GLU A 73 12.74 -7.08 -5.53
C GLU A 73 12.91 -5.70 -4.90
N GLU A 74 13.39 -4.71 -5.67
CA GLU A 74 13.55 -3.36 -5.15
C GLU A 74 12.19 -2.69 -4.90
N LEU A 75 11.22 -2.84 -5.81
CA LEU A 75 9.86 -2.34 -5.61
C LEU A 75 9.19 -3.00 -4.38
N PHE A 76 9.30 -4.32 -4.24
CA PHE A 76 8.77 -5.05 -3.09
C PHE A 76 9.40 -4.59 -1.78
N LYS A 77 10.73 -4.39 -1.76
CA LYS A 77 11.46 -3.82 -0.63
C LYS A 77 10.93 -2.43 -0.27
N GLU A 78 10.79 -1.52 -1.22
CA GLU A 78 10.30 -0.16 -0.95
C GLU A 78 8.85 -0.12 -0.47
N ILE A 79 7.97 -0.98 -0.98
CA ILE A 79 6.59 -1.07 -0.47
C ILE A 79 6.60 -1.51 1.01
N ARG A 80 7.48 -2.45 1.39
CA ARG A 80 7.64 -2.86 2.80
C ARG A 80 8.22 -1.75 3.67
N HIS A 81 9.17 -0.98 3.16
CA HIS A 81 9.70 0.19 3.86
C HIS A 81 8.60 1.22 4.11
N LEU A 82 7.82 1.56 3.07
CA LEU A 82 6.69 2.48 3.19
C LEU A 82 5.65 1.99 4.21
N ALA A 83 5.28 0.71 4.17
CA ALA A 83 4.34 0.13 5.14
C ALA A 83 4.87 0.19 6.57
N LYS A 84 6.18 -0.03 6.76
CA LYS A 84 6.84 0.11 8.08
C LYS A 84 6.81 1.56 8.55
N GLU A 85 7.14 2.52 7.69
CA GLU A 85 7.14 3.95 8.03
C GLU A 85 5.75 4.46 8.39
N GLN A 86 4.72 4.05 7.62
CA GLN A 86 3.32 4.31 7.95
C GLN A 86 2.99 3.80 9.35
N MET A 87 3.32 2.54 9.65
CA MET A 87 3.06 1.96 10.96
C MET A 87 3.84 2.66 12.09
N THR A 88 5.09 3.05 11.86
CA THR A 88 5.89 3.84 12.81
C THR A 88 5.24 5.20 13.09
N TRP A 89 4.68 5.86 12.07
CA TRP A 89 3.98 7.12 12.24
C TRP A 89 2.64 6.94 12.99
N PHE A 90 1.82 5.97 12.59
CA PHE A 90 0.54 5.70 13.24
C PHE A 90 0.68 5.23 14.68
N ARG A 91 1.71 4.46 15.04
CA ARG A 91 1.95 4.04 16.44
C ARG A 91 2.22 5.19 17.41
N LYS A 92 2.63 6.37 16.91
CA LYS A 92 2.81 7.57 17.73
C LYS A 92 1.49 8.27 18.06
N ARG A 93 0.41 7.87 17.38
CA ARG A 93 -0.94 8.40 17.60
C ARG A 93 -1.67 7.56 18.63
N THR A 94 -2.18 8.23 19.67
CA THR A 94 -2.91 7.60 20.78
C THR A 94 -4.43 7.59 20.55
N ASP A 95 -4.91 8.31 19.53
CA ASP A 95 -6.33 8.44 19.17
C ASP A 95 -6.83 7.32 18.23
N ILE A 96 -5.94 6.41 17.84
CA ILE A 96 -6.27 5.30 16.94
C ILE A 96 -6.72 4.09 17.74
N VAL A 97 -7.94 3.62 17.46
CA VAL A 97 -8.42 2.31 17.90
C VAL A 97 -7.99 1.28 16.88
N TRP A 98 -7.10 0.37 17.29
CA TRP A 98 -6.53 -0.66 16.42
C TRP A 98 -7.43 -1.89 16.33
N ILE A 99 -7.65 -2.36 15.10
CA ILE A 99 -8.40 -3.56 14.77
C ILE A 99 -7.43 -4.59 14.19
N ASP A 100 -7.32 -5.73 14.87
CA ASP A 100 -6.58 -6.88 14.35
C ASP A 100 -7.41 -7.55 13.25
N MET A 101 -6.84 -7.64 12.07
CA MET A 101 -7.51 -8.18 10.90
C MET A 101 -7.56 -9.71 10.85
N LYS A 102 -6.92 -10.41 11.80
CA LYS A 102 -6.91 -11.88 11.88
C LYS A 102 -8.13 -12.47 12.62
N ASP A 103 -8.78 -11.67 13.47
CA ASP A 103 -9.93 -12.10 14.29
C ASP A 103 -11.25 -11.80 13.57
N ASP A 104 -12.20 -11.12 14.22
CA ASP A 104 -13.42 -10.59 13.60
C ASP A 104 -13.31 -9.07 13.39
N PRO A 105 -12.60 -8.60 12.34
CA PRO A 105 -12.39 -7.16 12.14
C PRO A 105 -13.69 -6.39 11.90
N LEU A 106 -14.69 -7.03 11.27
CA LEU A 106 -15.97 -6.39 10.98
C LEU A 106 -16.78 -6.20 12.26
N GLY A 107 -16.94 -7.24 13.07
CA GLY A 107 -17.65 -7.14 14.35
C GLY A 107 -16.98 -6.14 15.29
N ARG A 108 -15.64 -6.16 15.38
CA ARG A 108 -14.88 -5.19 16.18
C ARG A 108 -15.05 -3.75 15.68
N ALA A 109 -15.05 -3.53 14.36
CA ALA A 109 -15.30 -2.20 13.81
C ALA A 109 -16.71 -1.71 14.15
N LEU A 110 -17.73 -2.55 13.94
CA LEU A 110 -19.12 -2.22 14.23
C LEU A 110 -19.33 -1.89 15.70
N GLU A 111 -18.75 -2.68 16.62
CA GLU A 111 -18.80 -2.42 18.07
C GLU A 111 -18.31 -1.00 18.41
N LYS A 112 -17.18 -0.59 17.84
CA LYS A 112 -16.60 0.74 18.11
C LYS A 112 -17.38 1.88 17.46
N ILE A 113 -17.91 1.65 16.26
CA ILE A 113 -18.75 2.63 15.56
C ILE A 113 -20.05 2.86 16.34
N ASP A 114 -20.71 1.79 16.79
CA ASP A 114 -21.96 1.90 17.54
C ASP A 114 -21.77 2.64 18.88
N ALA A 115 -20.71 2.33 19.62
CA ALA A 115 -20.37 3.03 20.87
C ALA A 115 -20.11 4.53 20.64
N PHE A 116 -19.40 4.87 19.56
CA PHE A 116 -19.13 6.25 19.18
C PHE A 116 -20.40 7.02 18.81
N LEU A 117 -21.31 6.41 18.03
CA LEU A 117 -22.56 7.04 17.61
C LEU A 117 -23.54 7.25 18.79
N LYS A 118 -23.46 6.41 19.84
CA LYS A 118 -24.27 6.56 21.05
C LYS A 118 -23.74 7.61 22.03
N GLY A 119 -22.52 8.12 21.81
CA GLY A 119 -21.86 9.04 22.74
C GLY A 119 -21.34 8.34 24.01
N GLU A 120 -21.09 7.04 23.94
CA GLU A 120 -20.54 6.23 25.05
C GLU A 120 -18.99 6.23 25.03
N SER A 121 -18.37 7.19 24.33
CA SER A 121 -16.91 7.31 24.12
C SER A 121 -16.18 8.07 25.22
#